data_AF-A0A970CY32-F1
#
_entry.id   AF-A0A970CY32-F1
#
_cell.length_a   1.000
_cell.length_b   1.000
_cell.length_c   1.000
_cell.angle_alpha   90.00
_cell.angle_beta   90.00
_cell.angle_gamma   90.00
#
_symmetry.space_group_name_H-M   'P 1'
#
loop_
_entity.id
_entity.type
_entity.pdbx_description
1 polymer ?
#
loop_
_entity_poly.entity_id
_entity_poly.type
_entity_poly.pdbx_seq_one_letter_code
_entity_poly.pdbx_strand_id
1 'polypeptide(L)' 'MVKESLVCIICPKACNLEIELEGREVKSVTGHQCKRGVAYAEKEFINPERELASTVIIKNGVLPLLPVRS' A
#
# COMPACT_ATOMS: atom_id res chain seq x y z
N MET A 1 21.81 9.77 3.11
CA MET A 1 20.83 8.85 3.71
C MET A 1 19.69 9.70 4.24
N VAL A 2 18.48 9.46 3.75
CA VAL A 2 17.29 10.21 4.18
C VAL A 2 16.47 9.30 5.06
N LYS A 3 15.98 9.82 6.20
CA LYS A 3 15.09 9.10 7.11
C LYS A 3 13.70 9.67 6.99
N GLU A 4 12.72 8.81 6.74
CA GLU A 4 11.31 9.19 6.68
C GLU A 4 10.47 8.28 7.58
N SER A 5 9.37 8.84 8.10
CA SER A 5 8.42 8.13 8.95
C SER A 5 7.12 7.86 8.20
N LEU A 6 6.57 6.66 8.38
CA LEU A 6 5.35 6.18 7.73
C LEU A 6 4.49 5.43 8.74
N VAL A 7 3.18 5.63 8.73
CA VAL A 7 2.26 4.78 9.51
C VAL A 7 1.77 3.62 8.65
N CYS A 8 1.92 2.39 9.15
CA CYS A 8 1.41 1.20 8.47
C CYS A 8 -0.11 1.12 8.56
N ILE A 9 -0.81 1.50 7.49
CA ILE A 9 -2.29 1.43 7.40
C ILE A 9 -2.83 0.01 7.17
N ILE A 10 -1.97 -0.94 6.81
CA ILE A 10 -2.35 -2.35 6.58
C ILE A 10 -2.51 -3.10 7.92
N CYS A 11 -1.79 -2.67 8.96
CA CYS A 11 -1.82 -3.35 10.25
C CYS A 11 -2.92 -2.75 11.16
N PRO A 12 -3.73 -3.56 11.86
CA PRO A 12 -4.73 -3.04 12.81
C PRO A 12 -4.09 -2.27 13.98
N LYS A 13 -2.80 -2.47 14.24
CA LYS A 13 -2.04 -1.76 15.28
C LYS A 13 -1.48 -0.41 14.82
N ALA A 14 -1.58 -0.06 13.53
CA ALA A 14 -1.05 1.17 12.96
C ALA A 14 0.42 1.47 13.40
N CYS A 15 1.33 0.53 13.15
CA CYS A 15 2.72 0.68 13.59
C CYS A 15 3.39 1.90 12.93
N ASN A 16 4.11 2.70 13.71
CA ASN A 16 5.00 3.73 13.20
C ASN A 16 6.26 3.07 12.65
N LEU A 17 6.50 3.27 11.37
CA LEU A 17 7.65 2.76 10.64
C LEU A 17 8.64 3.90 10.41
N GLU A 18 9.92 3.59 10.58
CA GLU A 18 11.03 4.45 10.18
C GLU A 18 11.76 3.78 9.02
N ILE A 19 12.01 4.55 7.96
CA ILE A 19 12.53 4.04 6.70
C ILE A 19 13.80 4.81 6.37
N GLU A 20 14.87 4.07 6.08
CA GLU A 20 16.13 4.64 5.62
C GLU A 20 16.25 4.46 4.10
N LEU A 21 16.30 5.59 3.40
CA LEU A 21 16.40 5.65 1.95
C LEU A 21 17.82 5.98 1.52
N GLU A 22 18.28 5.27 0.49
CA GLU A 22 19.50 5.57 -0.25
C GLU A 22 19.14 5.79 -1.72
N GLY A 23 18.91 7.06 -2.07
CA GLY A 23 18.45 7.42 -3.41
C GLY A 23 17.01 6.96 -3.64
N ARG A 24 16.82 5.94 -4.48
CA ARG A 24 15.51 5.33 -4.81
C ARG A 24 15.30 3.95 -4.18
N GLU A 25 16.27 3.46 -3.41
CA GLU A 25 16.20 2.14 -2.79
C GLU A 25 15.94 2.25 -1.29
N VAL A 26 15.09 1.35 -0.79
CA VAL A 26 14.79 1.21 0.63
C VAL A 26 15.86 0.32 1.25
N LYS A 27 16.67 0.88 2.15
CA LYS A 27 17.82 0.19 2.74
C LYS A 27 17.44 -0.53 4.04
N SER A 28 16.58 0.08 4.84
CA SER A 28 16.07 -0.53 6.08
C SER A 28 14.68 0.01 6.44
N VAL A 29 13.88 -0.85 7.08
CA VAL A 29 12.56 -0.49 7.65
C VAL A 29 12.50 -0.97 9.10
N THR A 30 12.45 -0.04 10.05
CA THR A 30 12.36 -0.28 11.49
C THR A 30 10.98 0.11 12.04
N GLY A 31 10.64 -0.34 13.26
CA GLY A 31 9.35 -0.04 13.90
C GLY A 31 8.17 -0.95 13.49
N HIS A 32 8.38 -1.91 12.59
CA HIS A 32 7.36 -2.88 12.20
C HIS A 32 7.19 -3.99 13.25
N GLN A 33 5.94 -4.34 13.57
CA GLN A 33 5.61 -5.53 14.39
C GLN A 33 5.17 -6.73 13.54
N CYS A 34 5.13 -6.57 12.21
CA CYS A 34 4.74 -7.63 11.28
C CYS A 34 5.42 -7.45 9.92
N LYS A 35 5.57 -8.56 9.18
CA LYS A 35 6.17 -8.55 7.84
C LYS A 35 5.38 -7.72 6.83
N ARG A 36 4.06 -7.56 7.04
CA ARG A 36 3.19 -6.76 6.16
C ARG A 36 3.56 -5.27 6.18
N GLY A 37 4.04 -4.77 7.32
CA GLY A 37 4.47 -3.38 7.44
C GLY A 37 5.72 -3.08 6.61
N VAL A 38 6.66 -4.02 6.55
CA VAL A 38 7.86 -3.91 5.71
C VAL A 38 7.47 -3.85 4.23
N ALA A 39 6.68 -4.82 3.77
CA ALA A 39 6.24 -4.87 2.38
C ALA A 39 5.40 -3.65 1.97
N TYR A 40 4.59 -3.12 2.88
CA TYR A 40 3.83 -1.89 2.65
C TYR A 40 4.76 -0.68 2.49
N ALA A 41 5.70 -0.49 3.41
CA ALA A 41 6.66 0.61 3.34
C ALA A 41 7.49 0.56 2.06
N GLU A 42 8.01 -0.60 1.68
CA GLU A 42 8.78 -0.75 0.45
C GLU A 42 7.95 -0.38 -0.79
N LYS A 43 6.72 -0.89 -0.90
CA LYS A 43 5.83 -0.57 -2.01
C LYS A 43 5.47 0.91 -2.07
N GLU A 44 5.08 1.50 -0.94
CA GLU A 44 4.61 2.87 -0.89
C GLU A 44 5.69 3.89 -1.32
N PHE A 45 6.96 3.61 -1.04
CA PHE A 45 8.08 4.48 -1.42
C PHE A 45 8.64 4.20 -2.82
N ILE A 46 8.58 2.95 -3.31
CA ILE A 46 9.12 2.59 -4.64
C ILE A 46 8.08 2.80 -5.74
N ASN A 47 6.83 2.34 -5.51
CA ASN A 47 5.74 2.39 -6.48
C ASN A 47 4.38 2.48 -5.74
N PRO A 48 3.94 3.67 -5.34
CA PRO A 48 2.69 3.86 -4.60
C PRO A 48 1.46 3.46 -5.44
N GLU A 49 0.84 2.33 -5.10
CA GLU A 49 -0.36 1.81 -5.75
C GLU A 49 -1.62 2.19 -4.99
N ARG A 50 -2.74 2.36 -5.69
CA ARG A 50 -4.07 2.58 -5.09
C ARG A 50 -5.08 1.70 -5.81
N GLU A 51 -5.92 1.02 -5.05
CA GLU A 51 -6.99 0.19 -5.61
C GLU A 51 -8.06 1.10 -6.23
N LEU A 52 -8.26 0.97 -7.54
CA LEU A 52 -9.28 1.71 -8.27
C LEU A 52 -10.58 0.92 -8.25
N ALA A 53 -11.59 1.43 -7.53
CA ALA A 53 -12.95 0.91 -7.61
C ALA A 53 -13.73 1.62 -8.73
N SER A 54 -14.38 0.84 -9.61
CA SER A 54 -15.21 1.37 -10.68
C SER A 54 -16.40 0.43 -10.96
N THR A 55 -17.22 0.77 -11.96
CA THR A 55 -18.30 -0.08 -12.43
C THR A 55 -18.22 -0.26 -13.94
N VAL A 56 -18.59 -1.44 -14.42
CA VAL A 56 -18.67 -1.75 -15.85
C VAL A 56 -20.08 -2.15 -16.23
N ILE A 57 -20.50 -1.76 -17.43
CA ILE A 57 -21.78 -2.16 -18.00
C ILE A 57 -21.71 -3.63 -18.41
N ILE A 58 -22.68 -4.43 -17.99
CA ILE A 58 -22.79 -5.84 -18.34
C ILE A 58 -24.09 -6.12 -19.09
N LYS A 59 -24.04 -7.08 -20.02
CA LYS A 59 -25.22 -7.55 -20.76
C LYS A 59 -25.85 -8.73 -20.04
N ASN A 60 -27.18 -8.79 -20.00
CA ASN A 60 -27.98 -9.87 -19.40
C ASN A 60 -27.70 -10.11 -17.89
N GLY A 61 -27.15 -9.12 -17.19
CA GLY A 61 -27.04 -9.15 -15.73
C GLY A 61 -28.38 -8.85 -15.07
N VAL A 62 -28.57 -9.34 -13.85
CA VAL A 62 -29.71 -8.94 -13.00
C VAL A 62 -29.69 -7.43 -12.73
N LEU A 63 -28.48 -6.87 -12.60
CA LEU A 63 -28.22 -5.43 -12.47
C LEU A 63 -27.42 -4.95 -13.70
N PRO A 64 -27.60 -3.67 -14.12
CA PRO A 64 -26.95 -3.14 -15.32
C PRO A 64 -25.46 -2.86 -15.16
N LEU A 65 -24.98 -2.75 -13.92
CA LEU A 65 -23.59 -2.41 -13.58
C LEU A 65 -23.00 -3.49 -12.66
N LEU A 66 -21.73 -3.85 -12.92
CA LEU A 66 -20.95 -4.74 -12.07
C LEU A 66 -19.80 -3.95 -11.40
N PRO A 67 -19.65 -4.02 -10.07
CA PRO A 67 -18.50 -3.43 -9.40
C PRO A 67 -17.21 -4.17 -9.78
N VAL A 68 -16.17 -3.42 -10.09
CA VAL A 68 -14.83 -3.93 -10.42
C VAL A 68 -13.77 -3.20 -9.59
N ARG A 69 -12.65 -3.87 -9.35
CA ARG A 69 -11.48 -3.32 -8.69
C ARG A 69 -10.21 -3.77 -9.41
N SER A 70 -9.19 -2.89 -9.44
CA SER A 70 -7.87 -3.14 -10.04
C SER A 70 -6.95 -3.91 -9.10
#